data_AF-V4XEF3-F1
#
_entry.id   AF-V4XEF3-F1
#
_cell.length_a   1.000
_cell.length_b   1.000
_cell.length_c   1.000
_cell.angle_alpha   90.00
_cell.angle_beta   90.00
_cell.angle_gamma   90.00
#
_symmetry.space_group_name_H-M   'P 1'
#
loop_
_entity.id
_entity.type
_entity.pdbx_description
1 polymer ?
#
loop_
_entity_poly.entity_id
_entity_poly.type
_entity_poly.pdbx_seq_one_letter_code
_entity_poly.pdbx_strand_id
1 'polypeptide(L)' 'MGEDERVVCLTTGHLLKDPDEAYRAGGEPEDVPNDTEGILTHLAGEP' A
#
# COMPACT_ATOMS: atom_id res chain seq x y z
N MET A 1 -16.38 -8.34 -25.08
CA MET A 1 -17.00 -8.30 -23.73
C MET A 1 -18.20 -7.39 -23.86
N GLY A 2 -19.38 -7.84 -23.42
CA GLY A 2 -20.60 -7.05 -23.54
C GLY A 2 -20.68 -6.03 -22.42
N GLU A 3 -21.20 -4.84 -22.71
CA GLU A 3 -21.25 -3.70 -21.77
C GLU A 3 -22.19 -3.94 -20.56
N ASP A 4 -23.01 -5.00 -20.61
CA ASP A 4 -24.02 -5.36 -19.60
C ASP A 4 -23.62 -6.51 -18.66
N GLU A 5 -22.36 -6.94 -18.68
CA GLU A 5 -21.88 -8.01 -17.81
C GLU A 5 -21.79 -7.58 -16.35
N ARG A 6 -22.25 -8.44 -15.42
CA ARG A 6 -22.10 -8.21 -13.97
C ARG A 6 -21.02 -9.11 -13.39
N VAL A 7 -19.88 -8.52 -13.05
CA VAL A 7 -18.75 -9.21 -12.43
C VAL A 7 -18.75 -8.93 -10.92
N VAL A 8 -18.58 -9.98 -10.12
CA VAL A 8 -18.38 -9.86 -8.66
C VAL A 8 -17.05 -10.48 -8.29
N CYS A 9 -16.23 -9.73 -7.56
CA CYS A 9 -14.98 -10.22 -6.99
C CYS A 9 -15.17 -10.45 -5.48
N LEU A 10 -15.06 -11.71 -5.06
CA LEU A 10 -15.03 -12.06 -3.63
C LEU A 10 -13.58 -12.27 -3.19
N THR A 11 -13.09 -11.43 -2.29
CA THR A 11 -11.80 -11.66 -1.63
C THR A 11 -11.96 -12.78 -0.62
N THR A 12 -11.30 -13.91 -0.88
CA THR A 12 -11.39 -15.12 -0.02
C THR A 12 -10.52 -15.00 1.23
N GLY A 13 -9.58 -14.06 1.26
CA GLY A 13 -8.69 -13.84 2.37
C GLY A 13 -7.92 -12.54 2.30
N HIS A 14 -7.36 -12.15 3.44
CA HIS A 14 -6.45 -11.02 3.54
C HIS A 14 -5.03 -11.48 3.20
N LEU A 15 -4.22 -10.60 2.59
CA LEU A 15 -2.81 -10.86 2.32
C LEU A 15 -2.00 -11.27 3.56
N LEU A 16 -2.37 -10.80 4.77
CA LEU A 16 -1.70 -11.16 6.03
C LEU A 16 -1.82 -12.66 6.40
N LYS A 17 -2.62 -13.43 5.66
CA LYS A 17 -2.63 -14.90 5.77
C LYS A 17 -1.38 -15.53 5.14
N ASP A 18 -0.68 -14.81 4.27
CA ASP A 18 0.59 -15.20 3.65
C ASP A 18 1.64 -14.08 3.91
N PRO A 19 2.42 -14.20 5.00
CA PRO A 19 3.36 -13.16 5.39
C PRO A 19 4.52 -12.97 4.40
N ASP A 20 4.92 -14.01 3.68
CA ASP A 20 6.03 -13.93 2.71
C ASP A 20 5.62 -13.13 1.47
N GLU A 21 4.40 -13.38 0.97
CA GLU A 21 3.83 -12.55 -0.10
C GLU A 21 3.50 -11.14 0.39
N ALA A 22 3.09 -10.95 1.65
CA ALA A 22 2.91 -9.62 2.22
C ALA A 22 4.22 -8.82 2.24
N TYR A 23 5.33 -9.46 2.61
CA TYR A 23 6.66 -8.85 2.57
C TYR A 23 7.10 -8.52 1.14
N ARG A 24 6.91 -9.45 0.19
CA ARG A 24 7.23 -9.23 -1.24
C ARG A 24 6.40 -8.13 -1.89
N ALA A 25 5.14 -7.97 -1.49
CA ALA A 25 4.26 -6.91 -1.98
C ALA A 25 4.59 -5.55 -1.35
N GLY A 26 5.21 -5.56 -0.17
CA GLY A 26 5.76 -4.37 0.47
C GLY A 26 7.01 -3.86 -0.26
N GLY A 27 7.24 -2.55 -0.17
CA GLY A 27 8.49 -1.92 -0.57
C GLY A 27 9.39 -1.65 0.63
N GLU A 28 10.67 -1.41 0.38
CA GLU A 28 11.56 -0.86 1.40
C GLU A 28 11.09 0.56 1.76
N PRO A 29 10.84 0.88 3.04
CA PRO A 29 10.48 2.23 3.46
C PRO A 29 11.60 3.23 3.17
N GLU A 30 11.22 4.46 2.86
CA GLU A 30 12.16 5.57 2.77
C GLU A 30 12.58 6.03 4.18
N ASP A 31 13.85 6.40 4.34
CA ASP A 31 14.35 7.00 5.58
C ASP A 31 13.73 8.39 5.81
N VAL A 32 13.37 8.69 7.05
CA VAL A 32 12.74 9.97 7.42
C VAL A 32 13.34 10.59 8.69
N PRO A 33 13.27 11.93 8.85
CA PRO A 33 13.71 12.60 10.07
C PRO A 33 12.98 12.11 11.33
N ASN A 34 13.63 12.20 12.50
CA ASN A 34 13.08 11.72 13.77
C ASN A 34 12.29 12.78 14.57
N ASP A 35 11.89 13.85 13.91
CA ASP A 35 11.14 14.96 14.50
C ASP A 35 9.86 15.24 13.70
N THR A 36 8.85 15.76 14.40
CA THR A 36 7.52 16.00 13.83
C THR A 36 7.57 16.93 12.61
N GLU A 37 8.40 17.98 12.65
CA GLU A 37 8.46 18.97 11.57
C GLU A 37 9.07 18.37 10.31
N GLY A 38 10.13 17.57 10.47
CA GLY A 38 10.76 16.85 9.37
C GLY A 38 9.81 15.84 8.70
N ILE A 39 8.99 15.13 9.48
CA ILE A 39 7.97 14.23 8.93
C ILE A 39 6.89 15.00 8.14
N LEU A 40 6.39 16.11 8.69
CA LEU A 40 5.38 16.92 8.01
C LEU A 40 5.90 17.50 6.69
N THR A 41 7.15 17.94 6.67
CA THR A 41 7.83 18.42 5.46
C THR A 41 7.95 17.30 4.41
N HIS A 42 8.40 16.11 4.81
CA HIS A 42 8.52 14.96 3.91
C HIS A 42 7.15 14.56 3.30
N LEU A 43 6.09 14.54 4.10
CA LEU A 43 4.73 14.20 3.63
C LEU A 43 4.09 15.30 2.77
N ALA A 44 4.53 16.56 2.91
CA ALA A 44 4.04 17.66 2.08
C ALA A 44 4.56 17.60 0.63
N GLY A 45 5.55 16.75 0.34
CA GLY A 45 6.07 16.52 -1.01
C GLY A 45 6.85 17.71 -1.60
N GLU A 46 7.34 18.61 -0.75
CA GLU A 46 8.28 19.65 -1.19
C GLU A 46 9.68 19.04 -1.39
N PRO A 47 10.38 19.41 -2.48
CA PRO A 47 11.60 18.73 -2.94
C PRO A 47 12.78 18.78 -1.97
#